data_AF-A0A0F9GVR9-F1
#
_entry.id   AF-A0A0F9GVR9-F1
#
_cell.length_a   1.000
_cell.length_b   1.000
_cell.length_c   1.000
_cell.angle_alpha   90.00
_cell.angle_beta   90.00
_cell.angle_gamma   90.00
#
_symmetry.space_group_name_H-M   'P 1'
#
loop_
_entity.id
_entity.type
_entity.pdbx_description
1 polymer ?
#
loop_
_entity_poly.entity_id
_entity_poly.type
_entity_poly.pdbx_seq_one_letter_code
_entity_poly.pdbx_strand_id
1 'polypeptide(L)'
;MEIYMELARHLENLVMGYPFNEALLKLLQEMFTPEEARIALAIPNNLAPFKTADLETIIARSDLPRSSVEEGLQSLSKRHLIYS
;
A
#
# COMPACT_ATOMS: atom_id res chain seq x y z
N MET A 1 -4.29 12.33 7.23
CA MET A 1 -3.08 12.10 8.07
C MET A 1 -3.13 10.72 8.71
N GLU A 2 -4.27 10.28 9.25
CA GLU A 2 -4.44 8.92 9.81
C GLU A 2 -4.05 7.81 8.82
N ILE A 3 -4.49 7.87 7.56
CA ILE A 3 -4.16 6.85 6.54
C ILE A 3 -2.65 6.65 6.34
N TYR A 4 -1.86 7.72 6.41
CA TYR A 4 -0.40 7.62 6.26
C TYR A 4 0.27 7.03 7.51
N MET A 5 -0.31 7.25 8.70
CA MET A 5 0.14 6.59 9.92
C MET A 5 -0.19 5.10 9.90
N GLU A 6 -1.37 4.73 9.44
CA GLU A 6 -1.77 3.34 9.24
C GLU A 6 -0.88 2.65 8.20
N LEU A 7 -0.62 3.30 7.07
CA LEU A 7 0.29 2.80 6.05
C LEU A 7 1.72 2.64 6.58
N ALA A 8 2.23 3.59 7.37
CA ALA A 8 3.55 3.46 7.97
C ALA A 8 3.64 2.25 8.93
N ARG A 9 2.62 2.02 9.77
CA ARG A 9 2.55 0.82 10.63
C ARG A 9 2.40 -0.46 9.83
N HIS A 10 1.67 -0.41 8.71
CA HIS A 10 1.54 -1.53 7.79
C HIS A 10 2.89 -1.93 7.18
N LEU A 11 3.72 -0.95 6.83
CA LEU A 11 5.06 -1.19 6.29
C LEU A 11 6.09 -1.60 7.35
N GLU A 12 5.91 -1.17 8.60
CA GLU A 12 6.76 -1.58 9.74
C GLU A 12 6.73 -3.11 9.95
N ASN A 13 5.58 -3.74 9.75
CA ASN A 13 5.39 -5.19 9.93
C ASN A 13 6.04 -6.06 8.84
N LEU A 14 6.68 -5.46 7.83
CA LEU A 14 7.44 -6.23 6.84
C LEU A 14 8.75 -6.75 7.46
N VAL A 15 9.21 -7.92 7.01
CA VAL A 15 10.47 -8.55 7.50
C VAL A 15 11.70 -7.64 7.32
N MET A 16 11.62 -6.70 6.36
CA MET A 16 12.59 -5.61 6.12
C MET A 16 11.90 -4.23 6.22
N GLY A 17 10.98 -4.09 7.17
CA GLY A 17 10.20 -2.88 7.38
C GLY A 17 11.06 -1.70 7.84
N TYR A 18 10.62 -0.49 7.50
CA TYR A 18 11.28 0.72 7.97
C TYR A 18 10.79 1.07 9.38
N PRO A 19 11.69 1.46 10.31
CA PRO A 19 11.26 1.88 11.64
C PRO A 19 10.35 3.11 11.52
N PHE A 20 9.21 3.07 12.21
CA PHE A 20 8.24 4.16 12.20
C PHE A 20 8.91 5.46 12.69
N ASN A 21 8.94 6.49 11.83
CA ASN A 21 9.46 7.81 12.17
C ASN A 21 8.78 8.92 11.34
N GLU A 22 8.96 10.17 11.74
CA GLU A 22 8.34 11.32 11.06
C GLU A 22 8.82 11.50 9.62
N ALA A 23 10.05 11.13 9.31
CA ALA A 23 10.58 11.22 7.95
C ALA A 23 9.89 10.21 7.02
N LEU A 24 9.59 9.00 7.51
CA LEU A 24 8.78 8.01 6.78
C LEU A 24 7.37 8.56 6.49
N LEU A 25 6.71 9.19 7.48
CA LEU A 25 5.39 9.77 7.27
C LEU A 25 5.39 10.88 6.21
N LYS A 26 6.40 11.75 6.21
CA LYS A 26 6.57 12.79 5.19
C LYS A 26 6.81 12.18 3.82
N LEU A 27 7.69 11.19 3.73
CA LEU A 27 7.97 10.47 2.49
C LEU A 27 6.69 9.84 1.92
N LEU A 28 5.90 9.17 2.74
CA LEU A 28 4.63 8.56 2.29
C LEU A 28 3.62 9.61 1.79
N GLN A 29 3.58 10.80 2.40
CA GLN A 29 2.71 11.89 1.96
C GLN A 29 3.16 12.49 0.63
N GLU A 30 4.46 12.55 0.37
CA GLU A 30 5.01 13.03 -0.91
C GLU A 30 4.86 11.99 -2.03
N MET A 31 4.92 10.70 -1.67
CA MET A 31 4.87 9.61 -2.64
C MET A 31 3.45 9.16 -3.00
N PHE A 32 2.50 9.21 -2.08
CA PHE A 32 1.17 8.63 -2.30
C PHE A 32 0.08 9.69 -2.18
N THR A 33 -0.85 9.69 -3.13
CA THR A 33 -2.15 10.34 -2.89
C THR A 33 -2.88 9.61 -1.76
N PRO A 34 -3.87 10.24 -1.10
CA PRO A 34 -4.65 9.58 -0.05
C PRO A 34 -5.36 8.31 -0.54
N GLU A 35 -5.76 8.27 -1.81
CA GLU A 35 -6.39 7.10 -2.43
C GLU A 35 -5.36 5.99 -2.70
N GLU A 36 -4.20 6.33 -3.27
CA GLU A 36 -3.11 5.38 -3.47
C GLU A 36 -2.62 4.79 -2.13
N ALA A 37 -2.60 5.59 -1.05
CA ALA A 37 -2.25 5.13 0.28
C ALA A 37 -3.25 4.10 0.83
N ARG A 38 -4.56 4.28 0.58
CA ARG A 38 -5.57 3.26 0.91
C ARG A 38 -5.38 1.98 0.12
N ILE A 39 -5.08 2.10 -1.17
CA ILE A 39 -4.86 0.94 -2.03
C ILE A 39 -3.61 0.17 -1.58
N ALA A 40 -2.52 0.86 -1.27
CA ALA A 40 -1.31 0.26 -0.74
C ALA A 40 -1.53 -0.43 0.62
N LEU A 41 -2.35 0.17 1.50
CA LEU A 41 -2.74 -0.43 2.78
C LEU A 41 -3.59 -1.71 2.60
N ALA A 42 -4.40 -1.78 1.54
CA ALA A 42 -5.19 -2.96 1.23
C ALA A 42 -4.34 -4.16 0.78
N ILE A 43 -3.12 -3.94 0.27
CA ILE A 43 -2.20 -5.03 -0.12
C ILE A 43 -1.75 -5.80 1.14
N PRO A 44 -2.04 -7.12 1.24
CA PRO A 44 -1.59 -7.93 2.36
C PRO A 44 -0.06 -7.95 2.49
N ASN A 45 0.43 -7.73 3.71
CA ASN A 45 1.85 -7.77 4.07
C ASN A 45 2.25 -9.04 4.86
N ASN A 46 1.31 -9.97 5.05
CA ASN A 46 1.46 -11.18 5.87
C ASN A 46 1.51 -12.48 5.05
N LEU A 47 1.69 -12.36 3.74
CA LEU A 47 1.82 -13.52 2.85
C LEU A 47 3.17 -14.21 3.03
N ALA A 48 3.21 -15.51 2.77
CA ALA A 48 4.46 -16.25 2.73
C ALA A 48 5.41 -15.67 1.65
N PRO A 49 6.74 -15.82 1.81
CA PRO A 49 7.69 -15.38 0.80
C PRO A 49 7.34 -15.90 -0.60
N PHE A 50 7.54 -15.05 -1.62
CA PHE A 50 7.23 -15.34 -3.03
C PHE A 50 5.74 -15.59 -3.35
N LYS A 51 4.82 -15.25 -2.44
CA LYS A 51 3.38 -15.20 -2.73
C LYS A 51 2.96 -13.76 -3.00
N THR A 52 2.15 -13.59 -4.04
CA THR A 52 1.49 -12.33 -4.37
C THR A 52 0.03 -12.38 -3.93
N ALA A 53 -0.55 -11.22 -3.64
CA ALA A 53 -1.99 -11.10 -3.47
C ALA A 53 -2.64 -11.00 -4.85
N ASP A 54 -3.80 -11.66 -5.03
CA ASP A 54 -4.63 -11.44 -6.20
C ASP A 54 -5.47 -10.14 -6.06
N LEU A 55 -5.97 -9.65 -7.19
CA LEU A 55 -6.75 -8.42 -7.24
C LEU A 55 -8.02 -8.51 -6.38
N GLU A 56 -8.70 -9.67 -6.36
CA GLU A 56 -9.92 -9.87 -5.60
C GLU A 56 -9.68 -9.75 -4.09
N THR A 57 -8.55 -10.26 -3.61
CA THR A 57 -8.11 -10.15 -2.21
C THR A 57 -7.86 -8.70 -1.84
N ILE A 58 -7.23 -7.92 -2.73
CA ILE A 58 -6.96 -6.49 -2.50
C ILE A 58 -8.27 -5.70 -2.49
N ILE A 59 -9.18 -5.96 -3.45
CA ILE A 59 -10.49 -5.31 -3.51
C ILE A 59 -11.31 -5.62 -2.26
N ALA A 60 -11.35 -6.87 -1.81
CA ALA A 60 -12.08 -7.28 -0.60
C ALA A 60 -11.56 -6.62 0.69
N ARG A 61 -10.30 -6.15 0.67
CA ARG A 61 -9.65 -5.42 1.78
C ARG A 61 -9.73 -3.91 1.63
N SER A 62 -10.23 -3.41 0.51
CA SER A 62 -10.41 -2.00 0.21
C SER A 62 -11.86 -1.59 0.37
N ASP A 63 -12.10 -0.35 0.78
CA ASP A 63 -13.41 0.29 0.76
C ASP A 63 -13.70 1.03 -0.56
N LEU A 64 -12.82 0.88 -1.56
CA LEU A 64 -12.87 1.59 -2.83
C LEU A 64 -13.54 0.75 -3.93
N PRO A 65 -14.14 1.41 -4.96
CA PRO A 65 -14.62 0.72 -6.16
C PRO A 65 -13.50 -0.05 -6.86
N ARG A 66 -13.84 -1.17 -7.50
CA ARG A 66 -12.89 -1.98 -8.29
C ARG A 66 -12.06 -1.13 -9.27
N SER A 67 -12.71 -0.25 -10.01
CA SER A 67 -12.04 0.60 -11.01
C SER A 67 -10.96 1.48 -10.36
N SER A 68 -11.25 2.09 -9.22
CA SER A 68 -10.28 2.88 -8.44
C SER A 68 -9.09 2.02 -7.99
N VAL A 69 -9.36 0.80 -7.52
CA VAL A 69 -8.29 -0.12 -7.09
C VAL A 69 -7.40 -0.51 -8.27
N GLU A 70 -7.99 -0.89 -9.41
CA GLU A 70 -7.24 -1.26 -10.62
C GLU A 70 -6.40 -0.10 -11.16
N GLU A 71 -6.98 1.09 -11.27
CA GLU A 71 -6.28 2.30 -11.73
C GLU A 71 -5.14 2.69 -10.78
N GLY A 72 -5.38 2.65 -9.47
CA GLY A 72 -4.35 2.95 -8.48
C GLY A 72 -3.22 1.92 -8.48
N LEU A 73 -3.51 0.61 -8.58
CA LEU A 73 -2.48 -0.42 -8.72
C LEU A 73 -1.65 -0.22 -9.99
N GLN A 74 -2.28 0.15 -11.11
CA GLN A 74 -1.54 0.49 -12.33
C GLN A 74 -0.66 1.74 -12.16
N SER A 75 -1.15 2.78 -11.48
CA SER A 75 -0.35 3.98 -11.16
C SER A 75 0.90 3.61 -10.36
N LEU A 76 0.73 2.82 -9.30
CA LEU A 76 1.82 2.36 -8.43
C LEU A 76 2.83 1.50 -9.19
N SER A 77 2.36 0.61 -10.05
CA SER A 77 3.21 -0.25 -10.88
C SER A 77 4.04 0.55 -11.89
N LYS A 78 3.42 1.50 -12.60
CA LYS A 78 4.11 2.42 -13.54
C LYS A 78 5.21 3.25 -12.87
N ARG A 79 5.06 3.51 -11.57
CA ARG A 79 6.00 4.27 -10.74
C ARG A 79 7.01 3.38 -10.01
N HIS A 80 7.02 2.08 -10.28
CA HIS A 80 7.89 1.08 -9.65
C HIS A 80 7.75 0.98 -8.12
N LEU A 81 6.57 1.33 -7.59
CA LEU A 81 6.28 1.22 -6.16
C LEU A 81 5.78 -0.16 -5.77
N ILE A 82 5.20 -0.89 -6.73
CA ILE A 82 4.80 -2.29 -6.59
C ILE A 82 5.21 -3.06 -7.85
N TYR A 83 5.27 -4.38 -7.74
CA TYR A 83 5.40 -5.28 -8.89
C TYR A 83 4.04 -5.92 -9.17
N SER A 84 3.58 -5.82 -10.42
CA SER A 84 2.32 -6.36 -10.92
C SER A 84 2.54 -7.27 -12.12
#